data_AF-A0A4Y2WMG8-F1
#
_entry.id   AF-A0A4Y2WMG8-F1
#
_cell.length_a   1.000
_cell.length_b   1.000
_cell.length_c   1.000
_cell.angle_alpha   90.00
_cell.angle_beta   90.00
_cell.angle_gamma   90.00
#
_symmetry.space_group_name_H-M   'P 1'
#
loop_
_entity.id
_entity.type
_entity.pdbx_description
1 polymer ?
#
loop_
_entity_poly.entity_id
_entity_poly.type
_entity_poly.pdbx_seq_one_letter_code
_entity_poly.pdbx_strand_id
1 'polypeptide(L)'
;MHLRKWISNDLALTKMWEEKGFSTFPRETSDCPYPDFHKVLGLSWNIQQDSLRMDIKDLLPCSKFLVHGKDIKRFVLRAAGRVFDPLGLLSPFTVRLKCLFQELWKRKIP
;
A
#
# COMPACT_ATOMS: atom_id res chain seq x y z
N MET A 1 24.84 5.89 -10.16
CA MET A 1 23.42 6.27 -9.99
C MET A 1 23.35 7.58 -9.23
N HIS A 2 22.74 8.63 -9.77
CA HIS A 2 22.43 9.84 -9.00
C HIS A 2 21.04 9.67 -8.37
N LEU A 3 20.97 9.61 -7.04
CA LEU A 3 19.71 9.62 -6.30
C LEU A 3 19.08 11.02 -6.44
N ARG A 4 17.88 11.10 -7.05
CA ARG A 4 17.23 12.38 -7.41
C ARG A 4 16.03 12.76 -6.56
N LYS A 5 15.82 12.11 -5.40
CA LYS A 5 14.64 12.31 -4.55
C LYS A 5 15.00 12.11 -3.08
N TRP A 6 15.62 13.11 -2.47
CA TRP A 6 15.95 13.11 -1.04
C TRP A 6 14.84 13.84 -0.30
N ILE A 7 14.10 13.10 0.54
CA ILE A 7 12.95 13.63 1.27
C ILE A 7 13.10 13.21 2.73
N SER A 8 12.87 14.13 3.65
CA SER A 8 12.98 13.91 5.09
C SER A 8 11.82 14.58 5.81
N ASN A 9 11.49 14.07 7.00
CA ASN A 9 10.60 14.71 7.96
C ASN A 9 11.31 15.78 8.81
N ASP A 10 12.64 15.84 8.75
CA ASP A 10 13.45 16.82 9.48
C ASP A 10 13.72 18.06 8.60
N LEU A 11 13.30 19.22 9.12
CA LEU A 11 13.48 20.52 8.47
C LEU A 11 14.96 20.93 8.33
N ALA A 12 15.81 20.60 9.32
CA ALA A 12 17.22 20.95 9.28
C ALA A 12 17.94 20.18 8.16
N LEU A 13 17.64 18.88 8.02
CA LEU A 13 18.15 18.05 6.93
C LEU A 13 17.67 18.54 5.57
N THR A 14 16.40 18.91 5.47
CA THR A 14 15.79 19.43 4.23
C THR A 14 16.50 20.71 3.77
N LYS A 15 16.70 21.69 4.67
CA LYS A 15 17.43 22.93 4.35
C LYS A 15 18.87 22.67 3.93
N MET A 16 19.59 21.82 4.66
CA MET A 16 20.97 21.45 4.33
C MET A 16 21.07 20.80 2.94
N TRP A 17 20.06 20.03 2.53
CA TRP A 17 20.03 19.41 1.21
C TRP A 17 19.69 20.43 0.10
N GLU A 18 18.78 21.35 0.36
CA GLU A 18 18.46 22.46 -0.56
C GLU A 18 19.69 23.34 -0.82
N GLU A 19 20.44 23.69 0.22
CA GLU A 19 21.70 24.44 0.12
C GLU A 19 22.75 23.72 -0.74
N LYS A 20 22.74 22.39 -0.71
CA LYS A 20 23.62 21.55 -1.55
C LYS A 20 23.06 21.31 -2.95
N GLY A 21 21.94 21.93 -3.31
CA GLY A 21 21.31 21.84 -4.63
C GLY A 21 20.49 20.57 -4.86
N PHE A 22 20.14 19.82 -3.81
CA PHE A 22 19.25 18.66 -3.93
C PHE A 22 17.78 19.10 -3.94
N SER A 23 16.96 18.44 -4.75
CA SER A 23 15.51 18.62 -4.73
C SER A 23 14.90 17.88 -3.54
N THR A 24 14.27 18.63 -2.63
CA THR A 24 13.68 18.14 -1.38
C THR A 24 12.15 18.12 -1.39
N PHE A 25 11.53 18.88 -2.28
CA PHE A 25 10.09 18.92 -2.41
C PHE A 25 9.57 17.69 -3.16
N PRO A 26 8.46 17.09 -2.71
CA PRO A 26 7.68 16.21 -3.55
C PRO A 26 7.32 17.01 -4.81
N ARG A 27 7.90 16.67 -5.97
CA ARG A 27 7.29 17.06 -7.25
C ARG A 27 5.85 16.61 -7.14
N GLU A 28 4.91 17.46 -7.56
CA GLU A 28 3.52 17.08 -7.79
C GLU A 28 3.49 15.88 -8.74
N THR A 29 3.68 14.68 -8.18
CA THR A 29 3.44 13.44 -8.87
C THR A 29 1.93 13.38 -8.86
N SER A 30 1.37 13.80 -9.99
CA SER A 30 -0.03 13.89 -10.42
C SER A 30 -0.98 12.75 -10.01
N ASP A 31 -0.50 11.75 -9.27
CA ASP A 31 -1.19 10.51 -8.96
C ASP A 31 -1.57 10.37 -7.47
N CYS A 32 -1.26 11.35 -6.61
CA CYS A 32 -1.69 11.36 -5.21
C CYS A 32 -2.63 12.53 -4.92
N PRO A 33 -3.92 12.29 -4.60
CA PRO A 33 -4.88 13.35 -4.28
C PRO A 33 -4.64 14.03 -2.92
N TYR A 34 -3.58 13.64 -2.19
CA TYR A 34 -3.22 14.23 -0.91
C TYR A 34 -1.85 14.93 -1.04
N PRO A 35 -1.80 16.26 -0.90
CA PRO A 35 -0.58 17.05 -1.13
C PRO A 35 0.54 16.72 -0.13
N ASP A 36 0.19 16.23 1.07
CA ASP A 36 1.16 15.88 2.13
C ASP A 36 1.75 14.47 1.99
N PHE A 37 1.35 13.71 0.97
CA PHE A 37 1.74 12.31 0.82
C PHE A 37 2.66 12.11 -0.39
N HIS A 38 3.78 11.42 -0.16
CA HIS A 38 4.73 11.05 -1.20
C HIS A 38 4.65 9.56 -1.55
N LYS A 39 4.81 9.20 -2.82
CA LYS A 39 4.87 7.79 -3.22
C LYS A 39 6.25 7.19 -2.99
N VAL A 40 6.34 6.19 -2.11
CA VAL A 40 7.55 5.41 -1.83
C VAL A 40 7.20 3.93 -1.96
N LEU A 41 7.93 3.21 -2.81
CA LEU A 41 7.71 1.78 -3.08
C LEU A 41 6.25 1.46 -3.47
N GLY A 42 5.52 2.39 -4.11
CA GLY A 42 4.09 2.24 -4.44
C GLY A 42 3.12 2.55 -3.28
N LEU A 43 3.62 2.69 -2.06
CA LEU A 43 2.88 3.11 -0.87
C LEU A 43 2.87 4.64 -0.73
N SER A 44 1.89 5.17 0.00
CA SER A 44 1.81 6.59 0.29
C SER A 44 2.45 6.87 1.65
N TRP A 45 3.55 7.61 1.69
CA TRP A 45 4.25 8.04 2.90
C TRP A 45 3.80 9.44 3.31
N ASN A 46 3.27 9.57 4.51
CA ASN A 46 3.08 10.85 5.17
C ASN A 46 4.43 11.26 5.78
N ILE A 47 5.05 12.27 5.20
CA ILE A 47 6.38 12.73 5.63
C ILE A 47 6.30 13.34 7.03
N GLN A 48 5.31 14.19 7.31
CA GLN A 48 5.22 14.90 8.59
C GLN A 48 5.03 13.97 9.78
N GLN A 49 4.22 12.92 9.61
CA GLN A 49 3.93 11.94 10.66
C GLN A 49 4.82 10.71 10.61
N ASP A 50 5.78 10.69 9.69
CA ASP A 50 6.64 9.53 9.38
C ASP A 50 5.87 8.20 9.34
N SER A 51 4.79 8.17 8.57
CA SER A 51 3.89 7.01 8.55
C SER A 51 3.53 6.57 7.14
N LEU A 52 3.52 5.25 6.93
CA LEU A 52 3.07 4.64 5.69
C LEU A 52 1.56 4.44 5.74
N ARG A 53 0.87 5.00 4.75
CA ARG A 53 -0.57 4.84 4.54
C ARG A 53 -0.82 3.84 3.43
N MET A 54 -1.60 2.82 3.76
CA MET A 54 -2.15 1.85 2.85
C MET A 54 -3.67 2.06 2.77
N ASP A 55 -4.18 2.39 1.59
CA ASP A 55 -5.63 2.52 1.42
C ASP A 55 -6.24 1.14 1.16
N ILE A 56 -7.03 0.67 2.12
CA ILE A 56 -7.74 -0.61 2.06
C ILE A 56 -9.22 -0.43 1.73
N LYS A 57 -9.68 0.77 1.36
CA LYS A 57 -11.09 1.02 1.03
C LYS A 57 -11.60 0.12 -0.09
N ASP A 58 -10.75 -0.22 -1.05
CA ASP A 58 -11.10 -1.16 -2.14
C ASP A 58 -11.23 -2.62 -1.69
N LEU A 59 -10.83 -2.93 -0.45
CA LEU A 59 -11.11 -4.20 0.21
C LEU A 59 -12.48 -4.21 0.91
N LEU A 60 -13.10 -3.07 1.23
CA LEU A 60 -14.41 -3.01 1.91
C LEU A 60 -15.61 -3.50 1.07
N PRO A 61 -15.68 -3.36 -0.26
CA PRO A 61 -16.75 -3.93 -1.08
C PRO A 61 -16.91 -5.45 -0.89
N CYS A 62 -15.89 -6.11 -0.34
CA CYS A 62 -15.87 -7.52 -0.05
C CYS A 62 -17.04 -8.03 0.80
N SER A 63 -17.58 -7.20 1.70
CA SER A 63 -18.75 -7.56 2.51
C SER A 63 -20.02 -7.79 1.68
N LYS A 64 -20.19 -7.08 0.56
CA LYS A 64 -21.34 -7.23 -0.34
C LYS A 64 -21.25 -8.48 -1.22
N PHE A 65 -20.05 -9.04 -1.43
CA PHE A 65 -19.84 -10.21 -2.29
C PHE A 65 -20.08 -11.54 -1.57
N LEU A 66 -19.98 -11.58 -0.24
CA LEU A 66 -20.34 -12.76 0.56
C LEU A 66 -21.85 -13.10 0.45
N VAL A 67 -22.67 -12.14 0.03
CA VAL A 67 -24.12 -12.29 -0.10
C VAL A 67 -24.53 -13.22 -1.26
N HIS A 68 -23.66 -13.47 -2.24
CA HIS A 68 -24.04 -14.21 -3.46
C HIS A 68 -23.51 -15.64 -3.59
N GLY A 69 -22.71 -16.13 -2.62
CA GLY A 69 -22.39 -17.56 -2.42
C GLY A 69 -21.74 -18.35 -3.57
N LYS A 70 -21.59 -17.78 -4.77
CA LYS A 70 -21.30 -18.52 -6.01
C LYS A 70 -19.85 -18.51 -6.47
N ASP A 71 -18.91 -17.87 -5.75
CA ASP A 71 -17.52 -17.78 -6.21
C ASP A 71 -16.52 -17.41 -5.07
N ILE A 72 -16.57 -18.14 -3.96
CA ILE A 72 -15.82 -17.80 -2.73
C ILE A 72 -14.32 -17.88 -2.98
N LYS A 73 -13.84 -18.86 -3.78
CA LYS A 73 -12.41 -18.96 -4.13
C LYS A 73 -11.90 -17.75 -4.89
N ARG A 74 -12.61 -17.37 -5.96
CA ARG A 74 -12.24 -16.22 -6.81
C ARG A 74 -12.24 -14.93 -6.01
N PHE A 75 -13.19 -14.81 -5.08
CA PHE A 75 -13.26 -13.71 -4.14
C PHE A 75 -12.03 -13.64 -3.21
N VAL A 76 -11.69 -14.73 -2.51
CA VAL A 76 -10.53 -14.75 -1.61
C VAL A 76 -9.24 -14.42 -2.36
N LEU A 77 -9.08 -14.95 -3.58
CA LEU A 77 -7.93 -14.67 -4.41
C LEU A 77 -7.87 -13.20 -4.86
N ARG A 78 -9.00 -12.62 -5.25
CA ARG A 78 -9.10 -11.19 -5.62
C ARG A 78 -8.80 -10.28 -4.43
N ALA A 79 -9.28 -10.64 -3.23
CA ALA A 79 -8.99 -9.90 -2.01
C ALA A 79 -7.50 -9.97 -1.66
N ALA A 80 -6.90 -11.17 -1.69
CA ALA A 80 -5.48 -11.36 -1.41
C ALA A 80 -4.58 -10.62 -2.42
N GLY A 81 -4.92 -10.66 -3.71
CA GLY A 81 -4.13 -10.02 -4.77
C GLY A 81 -4.23 -8.48 -4.82
N ARG A 82 -5.27 -7.89 -4.20
CA ARG A 82 -5.40 -6.43 -4.09
C ARG A 82 -4.48 -5.82 -3.05
N VAL A 83 -4.01 -6.60 -2.09
CA VAL A 83 -3.11 -6.12 -1.04
C VAL A 83 -1.69 -6.07 -1.62
N PHE A 84 -1.27 -4.88 -2.02
CA PHE A 84 0.11 -4.63 -2.41
C PHE A 84 0.94 -4.31 -1.16
N ASP A 85 1.84 -5.23 -0.79
CA ASP A 85 2.64 -5.15 0.44
C ASP A 85 4.12 -5.49 0.18
N PRO A 86 4.90 -4.53 -0.34
CA PRO A 86 6.31 -4.77 -0.69
C PRO A 86 7.21 -4.97 0.54
N LEU A 87 6.77 -4.50 1.72
CA LEU A 87 7.54 -4.55 2.96
C LEU A 87 7.10 -5.70 3.90
N GLY A 88 6.03 -6.40 3.54
CA GLY A 88 5.49 -7.50 4.34
C GLY A 88 4.72 -7.06 5.59
N LEU A 89 4.37 -5.78 5.74
CA LEU A 89 3.69 -5.21 6.92
C LEU A 89 2.29 -5.82 7.14
N LEU A 90 1.62 -6.23 6.07
CA LEU A 90 0.29 -6.84 6.07
C LEU A 90 0.36 -8.37 5.91
N SER A 91 1.55 -8.96 5.88
CA SER A 91 1.75 -10.42 5.78
C SER A 91 0.91 -11.22 6.79
N PRO A 92 0.77 -10.83 8.07
CA PRO A 92 -0.06 -11.57 9.02
C PRO A 92 -1.53 -11.70 8.58
N PHE A 93 -2.04 -10.76 7.79
CA PHE A 93 -3.40 -10.77 7.26
C PHE A 93 -3.48 -11.50 5.91
N THR A 94 -2.54 -11.25 5.00
CA THR A 94 -2.54 -11.88 3.66
C THR A 94 -2.25 -13.37 3.73
N VAL A 95 -1.42 -13.83 4.68
CA VAL A 95 -1.17 -15.26 4.92
C VAL A 95 -2.47 -15.97 5.33
N ARG A 96 -3.30 -15.37 6.20
CA ARG A 96 -4.59 -15.94 6.59
C ARG A 96 -5.52 -16.12 5.39
N LEU A 97 -5.56 -15.15 4.48
CA LEU A 97 -6.32 -15.26 3.23
C LEU A 97 -5.79 -16.39 2.33
N LYS A 98 -4.47 -16.55 2.23
CA LYS A 98 -3.85 -17.66 1.47
C LYS A 98 -4.18 -19.02 2.09
N CYS A 99 -4.12 -19.15 3.42
CA CYS A 99 -4.53 -20.36 4.12
C CYS A 99 -6.02 -20.67 3.89
N LEU A 100 -6.90 -19.66 3.98
CA LEU A 100 -8.31 -19.82 3.68
C LEU A 100 -8.53 -20.33 2.24
N PHE A 101 -7.83 -19.74 1.27
CA PHE A 101 -7.90 -20.19 -0.12
C PHE A 101 -7.47 -21.66 -0.27
N GLN A 102 -6.39 -22.07 0.39
CA GLN A 102 -5.93 -23.46 0.40
C GLN A 102 -6.99 -24.40 0.99
N GLU A 103 -7.65 -24.01 2.07
CA GLU A 103 -8.72 -24.82 2.69
C GLU A 103 -9.96 -24.93 1.80
N LEU A 104 -10.40 -23.83 1.17
CA LEU A 104 -11.49 -23.86 0.19
C LEU A 104 -11.17 -24.80 -0.98
N TRP A 105 -9.90 -24.81 -1.41
CA TRP A 105 -9.44 -25.70 -2.47
C TRP A 105 -9.53 -27.17 -2.07
N LYS A 106 -8.98 -27.54 -0.90
CA LYS A 106 -9.03 -28.91 -0.37
C LYS A 106 -10.45 -29.43 -0.21
N ARG A 107 -11.37 -28.57 0.24
CA ARG A 107 -12.78 -28.92 0.49
C ARG A 107 -13.66 -28.91 -0.76
N LYS A 108 -13.11 -28.55 -1.94
CA LYS A 108 -13.85 -28.41 -3.20
C LYS A 108 -15.06 -27.46 -3.11
N ILE A 109 -15.01 -26.48 -2.20
CA ILE A 109 -16.05 -25.46 -2.05
C ILE A 109 -15.85 -24.43 -3.16
N PRO A 110 -16.85 -24.15 -4.03
CA PRO A 110 -16.70 -23.21 -5.14
C PRO A 110 -16.23 -21.81 -4.74
#